data_AF-A0A817IAS3-F1
#
_entry.id   AF-A0A817IAS3-F1
#
_cell.length_a   1.000
_cell.length_b   1.000
_cell.length_c   1.000
_cell.angle_alpha   90.00
_cell.angle_beta   90.00
_cell.angle_gamma   90.00
#
_symmetry.space_group_name_H-M   'P 1'
#
loop_
_entity.id
_entity.type
_entity.pdbx_description
1 polymer ?
#
loop_
_entity_poly.entity_id
_entity_poly.type
_entity_poly.pdbx_seq_one_letter_code
_entity_poly.pdbx_strand_id
1 'polypeptide(L)'
;MAIIRQAFEIQLKYKNIETSKAVVLETNLPTNDIIIEISSLIVVQLKPHQIDGVKYLWNQVFKSTSQIKASIANESQFGQSGSGAILAHCMG
;
A
#
# COMPACT_ATOMS: atom_id res chain seq x y z
N MET A 1 -20.18 -28.50 1.91
CA MET A 1 -19.85 -27.12 1.47
C MET A 1 -18.56 -26.54 2.07
N ALA A 2 -18.14 -26.89 3.30
CA ALA A 2 -16.91 -26.33 3.90
C ALA A 2 -15.61 -26.68 3.17
N ILE A 3 -15.49 -27.89 2.63
CA ILE A 3 -14.26 -28.40 1.99
C ILE A 3 -13.95 -27.66 0.67
N ILE A 4 -14.98 -27.36 -0.12
CA ILE A 4 -14.83 -26.60 -1.38
C ILE A 4 -14.34 -25.18 -1.09
N ARG A 5 -14.82 -24.56 -0.01
CA ARG A 5 -14.39 -23.22 0.41
C ARG A 5 -12.93 -23.22 0.87
N GLN A 6 -12.53 -24.22 1.65
CA GLN A 6 -11.13 -24.38 2.06
C GLN A 6 -10.21 -24.63 0.87
N ALA A 7 -10.59 -25.51 -0.07
CA ALA A 7 -9.82 -25.76 -1.28
C ALA A 7 -9.69 -24.50 -2.14
N PHE A 8 -10.76 -23.70 -2.28
CA PHE A 8 -10.73 -22.44 -3.01
C PHE A 8 -9.82 -21.39 -2.34
N GLU A 9 -9.87 -21.26 -1.00
CA GLU A 9 -8.98 -20.37 -0.26
C GLU A 9 -7.51 -20.82 -0.36
N ILE A 10 -7.23 -22.13 -0.30
CA ILE A 10 -5.88 -22.69 -0.48
C ILE A 10 -5.37 -22.44 -1.91
N GLN A 11 -6.24 -22.59 -2.93
CA GLN A 11 -5.88 -22.34 -4.32
C GLN A 11 -5.62 -20.85 -4.59
N LEU A 12 -6.41 -19.96 -3.99
CA LEU A 12 -6.18 -18.51 -4.01
C LEU A 12 -4.87 -18.14 -3.31
N LYS A 13 -4.53 -18.82 -2.21
CA LYS A 13 -3.28 -18.62 -1.48
C LYS A 13 -2.06 -19.06 -2.31
N TYR A 14 -2.11 -20.25 -2.91
CA TYR A 14 -1.04 -20.77 -3.78
C TYR A 14 -0.83 -19.93 -5.06
N LYS A 15 -1.92 -19.48 -5.70
CA LYS A 15 -1.84 -18.62 -6.89
C LYS A 15 -1.25 -17.23 -6.60
N ASN A 16 -1.36 -16.74 -5.36
CA ASN A 16 -0.72 -15.49 -4.92
C ASN A 16 0.78 -15.65 -4.62
N ILE A 17 1.23 -16.84 -4.24
CA ILE A 17 2.61 -17.09 -3.83
C ILE A 17 3.58 -17.12 -5.03
N GLU A 18 3.14 -17.60 -6.20
CA GLU A 18 4.04 -17.76 -7.36
C GLU A 18 4.15 -16.51 -8.26
N THR A 19 3.27 -15.52 -8.16
CA THR A 19 3.25 -14.39 -9.12
C THR A 19 2.97 -13.00 -8.57
N SER A 20 2.72 -12.79 -7.28
CA SER A 20 2.44 -11.45 -6.77
C SER A 20 3.74 -10.70 -6.46
N LYS A 21 4.10 -9.72 -7.29
CA LYS A 21 5.14 -8.73 -6.93
C LYS A 21 4.64 -7.96 -5.72
N ALA A 22 5.26 -8.13 -4.54
CA ALA A 22 4.90 -7.32 -3.38
C ALA A 22 5.09 -5.82 -3.70
N VAL A 23 4.07 -5.00 -3.46
CA VAL A 23 4.15 -3.54 -3.59
C VAL A 23 4.23 -2.95 -2.21
N VAL A 24 5.45 -2.64 -1.79
CA VAL A 24 5.77 -1.99 -0.51
C VAL A 24 5.62 -0.48 -0.66
N LEU A 25 4.95 0.15 0.31
CA LEU A 25 4.79 1.60 0.41
C LEU A 25 5.71 2.23 1.46
N GLU A 26 5.99 1.53 2.56
CA GLU A 26 6.91 2.01 3.59
C GLU A 26 7.69 0.84 4.21
N THR A 27 9.00 1.04 4.36
CA THR A 27 9.90 0.15 5.11
C THR A 27 10.53 0.89 6.28
N ASN A 28 10.88 0.12 7.29
CA ASN A 28 11.72 0.58 8.38
C ASN A 28 13.17 0.67 7.89
N LEU A 29 13.77 1.86 7.84
CA LEU A 29 15.14 2.05 7.36
C LEU A 29 16.19 1.18 8.09
N PRO A 30 16.24 1.13 9.44
CA PRO A 30 17.25 0.33 10.14
C PRO A 30 17.04 -1.18 10.09
N THR A 31 15.80 -1.68 10.12
CA THR A 31 15.54 -3.14 10.15
C THR A 31 15.19 -3.72 8.78
N ASN A 32 14.90 -2.86 7.81
CA ASN A 32 14.37 -3.20 6.50
C ASN A 32 13.02 -3.95 6.54
N ASP A 33 12.32 -3.89 7.68
CA ASP A 33 10.99 -4.49 7.84
C ASP A 33 9.95 -3.72 7.03
N ILE A 34 9.02 -4.45 6.42
CA ILE A 34 7.89 -3.87 5.70
C ILE A 34 6.87 -3.36 6.73
N ILE A 35 6.60 -2.05 6.71
CA ILE A 35 5.62 -1.42 7.61
C ILE A 35 4.26 -1.34 6.91
N ILE A 36 4.24 -0.96 5.63
CA ILE A 36 3.03 -0.84 4.83
C ILE A 36 3.26 -1.48 3.46
N GLU A 37 2.35 -2.36 3.06
CA GLU A 37 2.28 -2.94 1.73
C GLU A 37 0.85 -2.98 1.20
N ILE A 38 0.70 -3.02 -0.13
CA ILE A 38 -0.59 -3.22 -0.77
C ILE A 38 -0.94 -4.70 -0.73
N SER A 39 -2.19 -5.01 -0.36
CA SER A 39 -2.72 -6.38 -0.41
C SER A 39 -2.46 -7.04 -1.77
N SER A 40 -1.92 -8.25 -1.76
CA SER A 40 -1.61 -9.02 -2.97
C SER A 40 -2.81 -9.20 -3.89
N LEU A 41 -4.02 -9.34 -3.34
CA LEU A 41 -5.28 -9.45 -4.09
C LEU A 41 -5.59 -8.20 -4.93
N ILE A 42 -5.14 -7.03 -4.48
CA ILE A 42 -5.28 -5.76 -5.22
C ILE A 42 -4.15 -5.66 -6.24
N VAL A 43 -2.91 -5.97 -5.83
CA VAL A 43 -1.74 -5.84 -6.71
C VAL A 43 -1.86 -6.64 -7.99
N VAL A 44 -2.40 -7.86 -7.94
CA VAL A 44 -2.61 -8.69 -9.14
C VAL A 44 -3.57 -8.08 -10.16
N GLN A 45 -4.37 -7.08 -9.76
CA GLN A 45 -5.32 -6.38 -10.63
C GLN A 45 -4.77 -5.04 -11.15
N LEU A 46 -3.66 -4.54 -10.60
CA LEU A 46 -3.12 -3.22 -10.94
C LEU A 46 -2.18 -3.27 -12.15
N LYS A 47 -2.35 -2.32 -13.06
CA LYS A 47 -1.35 -2.02 -14.09
C LYS A 47 -0.14 -1.28 -13.48
N PRO A 48 1.06 -1.35 -14.09
CA PRO A 48 2.26 -0.69 -13.54
C PRO A 48 2.07 0.80 -13.23
N HIS A 49 1.45 1.57 -14.12
CA HIS A 49 1.19 3.00 -13.88
C HIS A 49 0.22 3.26 -12.72
N GLN A 50 -0.68 2.33 -12.41
CA GLN A 50 -1.59 2.45 -11.27
C GLN A 50 -0.84 2.20 -9.96
N ILE A 51 0.11 1.25 -9.96
CA ILE A 51 1.03 1.04 -8.84
C ILE A 51 1.82 2.32 -8.56
N ASP A 52 2.33 2.98 -9.60
CA ASP A 52 3.05 4.25 -9.46
C ASP A 52 2.15 5.37 -8.92
N GLY A 53 0.89 5.42 -9.36
CA GLY A 53 -0.11 6.34 -8.83
C GLY A 53 -0.39 6.14 -7.33
N VAL A 54 -0.51 4.89 -6.87
CA VAL A 54 -0.70 4.59 -5.44
C VAL A 54 0.52 4.99 -4.62
N LYS A 55 1.73 4.69 -5.10
CA LYS A 55 2.98 5.12 -4.45
C LYS A 55 3.08 6.64 -4.38
N TYR A 56 2.72 7.33 -5.45
CA TYR A 56 2.69 8.79 -5.47
C TYR A 56 1.73 9.34 -4.41
N LEU A 57 0.50 8.81 -4.35
CA LEU A 57 -0.48 9.23 -3.34
C LEU A 57 0.04 9.01 -1.92
N TRP A 58 0.62 7.84 -1.64
CA TRP A 58 1.21 7.57 -0.33
C TRP A 58 2.26 8.63 0.03
N ASN A 59 3.21 8.87 -0.86
CA ASN A 59 4.33 9.78 -0.63
C ASN A 59 3.91 11.25 -0.50
N GLN A 60 2.79 11.67 -1.11
CA GLN A 60 2.34 13.06 -1.06
C GLN A 60 1.33 13.32 0.08
N VAL A 61 0.35 12.43 0.23
CA VAL A 61 -0.78 12.61 1.17
C VAL A 61 -0.41 12.16 2.58
N PHE A 62 0.36 11.08 2.72
CA PHE A 62 0.62 10.46 4.01
C PHE A 62 2.08 10.57 4.43
N LYS A 63 3.01 10.53 3.46
CA LYS A 63 4.48 10.60 3.59
C LYS A 63 5.11 9.48 4.43
N SER A 64 4.67 9.28 5.68
CA SER A 64 5.08 8.17 6.52
C SER A 64 4.12 7.88 7.68
N THR A 65 4.14 6.66 8.20
CA THR A 65 3.38 6.26 9.40
C THR A 65 3.72 7.09 10.63
N SER A 66 4.98 7.53 10.77
CA SER A 66 5.43 8.41 11.85
C SER A 66 4.76 9.79 11.79
N GLN A 67 4.63 10.37 10.59
CA GLN A 67 3.95 11.67 10.41
C GLN A 67 2.46 11.56 10.71
N ILE A 68 1.81 10.46 10.30
CA ILE A 68 0.42 10.19 10.66
C ILE A 68 0.26 10.14 12.18
N LYS A 69 1.10 9.38 12.88
CA LYS A 69 1.05 9.26 14.35
C LYS A 69 1.22 10.61 15.05
N ALA A 70 2.22 11.41 14.63
CA ALA A 70 2.44 12.75 15.18
C ALA A 70 1.23 13.67 14.97
N SER A 71 0.59 13.59 13.79
CA SER A 71 -0.61 14.40 13.49
C SER A 71 -1.81 14.04 14.39
N ILE A 72 -1.99 12.76 14.74
CA ILE A 72 -3.08 12.29 15.62
C ILE A 72 -2.81 12.67 17.07
N ALA A 73 -1.54 12.70 17.49
CA ALA A 73 -1.13 13.07 18.85
C ALA A 73 -1.29 14.57 19.18
N ASN A 74 -1.84 15.37 18.27
CA ASN A 74 -1.92 16.84 18.36
C ASN A 74 -0.55 17.51 18.58
N GLU A 75 0.55 16.87 18.15
CA GLU A 75 1.84 17.53 18.08
C GLU A 75 1.78 18.54 16.93
N SER A 76 1.49 19.80 17.26
CA SER A 76 1.34 20.89 16.30
C SER A 76 2.70 21.22 15.68
N GLN A 77 3.12 20.44 14.70
CA GLN A 77 4.20 20.83 13.81
C GLN A 77 3.60 21.48 12.56
N PHE A 78 3.53 22.82 12.61
CA PHE A 78 3.23 23.66 11.46
C PHE A 78 4.19 23.29 10.31
N GLY A 79 3.69 22.57 9.31
CA GLY A 79 4.47 22.15 8.13
C GLY A 79 4.81 20.66 8.00
N GLN A 80 4.45 19.79 8.96
CA GLN A 80 4.71 18.33 8.85
C GLN A 80 3.52 17.49 8.38
N SER A 81 2.39 18.12 8.05
CA SER A 81 1.25 17.44 7.47
C SER A 81 1.53 17.02 6.01
N GLY A 82 0.84 15.98 5.52
CA GLY A 82 0.82 15.66 4.10
C GLY A 82 0.40 16.87 3.27
N SER A 83 1.00 17.05 2.09
CA SER A 83 0.80 18.24 1.26
C SER A 83 -0.45 18.18 0.38
N GLY A 84 -1.23 17.10 0.48
CA GLY A 84 -2.25 16.77 -0.51
C GLY A 84 -1.63 16.33 -1.85
N ALA A 85 -2.46 15.85 -2.77
CA ALA A 85 -2.02 15.38 -4.07
C ALA A 85 -3.07 15.64 -5.14
N ILE A 86 -2.64 15.99 -6.35
CA ILE A 86 -3.48 16.04 -7.55
C ILE A 86 -3.08 14.88 -8.45
N LEU A 87 -4.02 13.99 -8.76
CA LEU A 87 -3.84 12.95 -9.75
C LEU A 87 -4.53 13.33 -11.05
N ALA A 88 -3.75 13.79 -12.02
CA ALA A 88 -4.23 14.16 -13.35
C ALA A 88 -3.72 13.17 -14.41
N HIS A 89 -4.05 11.89 -14.25
CA HIS A 89 -3.79 10.87 -15.27
C HIS A 89 -4.83 10.97 -16.40
N CYS A 90 -4.45 10.59 -17.63
CA CYS A 90 -5.36 10.59 -18.78
C CYS A 90 -6.53 9.62 -18.53
N MET A 91 -7.78 9.93 -18.93
CA MET A 91 -8.89 8.97 -18.72
C MET A 91 -8.66 7.63 -19.46
N GLY A 92 -8.76 6.51 -18.74
CA GLY A 92 -8.69 5.13 -19.26
C GLY A 92 -7.34 4.45 -19.10
#